data_AF-A0A4S8L514-F1
#
_entry.id   AF-A0A4S8L514-F1
#
_cell.length_a   1.000
_cell.length_b   1.000
_cell.length_c   1.000
_cell.angle_alpha   90.00
_cell.angle_beta   90.00
_cell.angle_gamma   90.00
#
_symmetry.space_group_name_H-M   'P 1'
#
loop_
_entity.id
_entity.type
_entity.pdbx_description
1 polymer ?
#
loop_
_entity_poly.entity_id
_entity_poly.type
_entity_poly.pdbx_seq_one_letter_code
_entity_poly.pdbx_strand_id
1 'polypeptide(L)' 'QRKYKPVALKVRPVKTTLPEEFRILRKIEGDPLAGMPEIPLDPPEFTPKGRYTQERKEIIDQNHSED' A
#
# COMPACT_ATOMS: atom_id res chain seq x y z
N GLN A 1 -7.54 47.63 1.27
CA GLN A 1 -6.89 46.30 1.21
C GLN A 1 -6.46 45.90 2.62
N ARG A 2 -6.77 44.68 3.09
CA ARG A 2 -6.25 44.21 4.39
C ARG A 2 -4.78 43.82 4.20
N LYS A 3 -3.89 44.47 4.95
CA LYS A 3 -2.45 44.18 4.91
C LYS A 3 -2.21 42.78 5.48
N TYR A 4 -1.48 41.95 4.74
CA TYR A 4 -1.12 40.59 5.20
C TYR A 4 -0.32 40.63 6.49
N LYS A 5 -0.52 39.62 7.35
CA LYS A 5 0.20 39.52 8.62
C LYS A 5 1.68 39.25 8.34
N PRO A 6 2.62 40.05 8.89
CA PRO A 6 4.04 39.84 8.68
C PRO A 6 4.49 38.50 9.28
N VAL A 7 5.42 37.83 8.60
CA VAL A 7 5.85 36.47 8.97
C VAL A 7 6.44 36.39 10.38
N ALA A 8 7.09 37.47 10.84
CA ALA A 8 7.67 37.57 12.18
C ALA A 8 6.61 37.48 13.31
N LEU A 9 5.35 37.84 13.03
CA LEU A 9 4.24 37.77 13.98
C LEU A 9 3.46 36.45 13.86
N LYS A 10 3.94 35.49 13.06
CA LYS A 10 3.27 34.19 12.88
C LYS A 10 3.46 33.35 14.14
N VAL A 11 2.35 33.03 14.80
CA VAL A 11 2.33 32.08 15.91
C VAL A 11 2.59 30.68 15.34
N ARG A 12 3.60 29.99 15.87
CA ARG A 12 3.84 28.58 15.60
C ARG A 12 3.23 27.78 16.75
N PRO A 13 2.18 26.98 16.52
CA PRO A 13 1.62 26.16 17.58
C PRO A 13 2.69 25.18 18.07
N VAL A 14 2.71 24.96 19.39
CA VAL A 14 3.56 23.94 20.00
C VAL A 14 3.08 22.58 19.51
N LYS A 15 3.98 21.74 19.01
CA LYS A 15 3.65 20.38 18.59
C LYS A 15 3.21 19.59 19.82
N THR A 16 1.93 19.29 19.92
CA THR A 16 1.38 18.40 20.95
C THR A 16 1.34 16.97 20.44
N THR A 17 1.20 16.01 21.34
CA THR A 17 0.94 14.61 20.98
C THR A 17 -0.50 14.47 20.47
N LEU A 18 -0.71 13.62 19.46
CA LEU A 18 -2.06 13.28 18.98
C LEU A 18 -2.87 12.67 20.14
N PRO A 19 -3.99 13.30 20.54
CA PRO A 19 -4.85 12.78 21.60
C PRO A 19 -5.36 11.37 21.27
N GLU A 20 -5.58 10.57 22.31
CA GLU A 20 -5.94 9.16 22.17
C GLU A 20 -7.29 8.96 21.45
N GLU A 21 -8.25 9.87 21.68
CA GLU A 21 -9.56 9.90 21.01
C GLU A 21 -9.47 10.03 19.48
N PHE A 22 -8.38 10.57 18.94
CA PHE A 22 -8.15 10.70 17.49
C PHE A 22 -7.30 9.55 16.91
N ARG A 23 -6.93 8.56 17.72
CA ARG A 23 -6.19 7.39 17.24
C ARG A 23 -7.15 6.37 16.66
N ILE A 24 -6.81 5.86 15.47
CA ILE A 24 -7.53 4.73 14.88
C ILE A 24 -7.16 3.47 15.68
N LEU A 25 -8.12 2.92 16.42
CA LEU A 25 -7.98 1.63 17.10
C LEU A 25 -8.27 0.50 16.12
N ARG A 26 -7.25 -0.28 15.77
CA ARG A 26 -7.44 -1.52 15.00
C ARG A 26 -7.86 -2.63 15.96
N LYS A 27 -9.16 -2.91 16.01
CA LYS A 27 -9.70 -4.05 16.75
C LYS A 27 -9.87 -5.22 15.79
N ILE A 28 -8.96 -6.19 15.85
CA ILE A 28 -9.07 -7.44 15.09
C ILE A 28 -9.73 -8.45 16.03
N GLU A 29 -11.00 -8.77 15.76
CA GLU A 29 -11.74 -9.78 16.52
C GLU A 29 -11.76 -11.08 15.72
N GLY A 30 -11.26 -12.17 16.32
CA GLY A 30 -11.14 -13.47 15.65
C GLY A 30 -9.97 -13.56 14.67
N ASP A 31 -9.90 -14.68 13.97
CA ASP A 31 -8.91 -14.90 12.91
C ASP A 31 -9.43 -14.31 11.58
N PRO A 32 -8.77 -13.27 11.02
CA PRO A 32 -9.18 -12.67 9.77
C PRO A 32 -9.07 -13.61 8.56
N LEU A 33 -8.34 -14.73 8.69
CA LEU A 33 -8.11 -15.70 7.63
C LEU A 33 -8.97 -16.96 7.77
N ALA A 34 -9.83 -17.05 8.78
CA ALA A 34 -10.60 -18.27 9.07
C ALA A 34 -11.49 -18.75 7.90
N GLY A 35 -11.91 -17.83 7.03
CA GLY A 35 -12.71 -18.14 5.83
C GLY A 35 -11.92 -18.13 4.52
N MET A 36 -10.59 -17.97 4.58
CA MET A 36 -9.76 -17.87 3.38
C MET A 36 -9.55 -19.28 2.79
N PRO A 37 -9.87 -19.50 1.51
CA PRO A 37 -9.57 -20.76 0.87
C PRO A 37 -8.05 -20.95 0.76
N GLU A 38 -7.60 -22.19 0.91
CA GLU A 38 -6.20 -22.53 0.65
C GLU A 38 -5.89 -22.33 -0.84
N ILE A 39 -4.89 -21.51 -1.12
CA ILE A 39 -4.41 -21.24 -2.47
C ILE A 39 -3.25 -22.22 -2.74
N PRO A 40 -3.20 -22.86 -3.92
CA PRO A 40 -2.05 -23.69 -4.28
C PRO A 40 -0.77 -22.85 -4.24
N LEU A 41 0.28 -23.41 -3.64
CA LEU A 41 1.60 -22.77 -3.54
C LEU A 41 2.26 -22.66 -4.92
N ASP A 42 2.02 -23.66 -5.76
CA ASP A 42 2.58 -23.73 -7.10
C ASP A 42 1.55 -23.29 -8.14
N PRO A 43 1.84 -22.27 -8.95
CA PRO A 43 0.97 -21.87 -10.04
C PRO A 43 0.97 -22.94 -11.14
N PRO A 44 -0.12 -23.06 -11.91
CA PRO A 44 -0.16 -23.94 -13.07
C PRO A 44 0.84 -23.49 -14.15
N GLU A 45 1.24 -24.45 -15.01
CA GLU A 45 2.10 -24.19 -16.15
C GLU A 45 1.55 -23.07 -17.04
N PHE A 46 2.43 -22.18 -17.48
CA PHE A 46 2.03 -21.03 -18.28
C PHE A 46 1.56 -21.45 -19.68
N THR A 47 0.40 -20.94 -20.08
CA THR A 47 -0.08 -21.01 -21.47
C THR A 47 -0.43 -19.61 -21.98
N PRO A 48 0.06 -19.19 -23.17
CA PRO A 48 -0.26 -17.86 -23.69
C PRO A 48 -1.76 -17.75 -23.96
N LYS A 49 -2.39 -16.71 -23.38
CA LYS A 49 -3.84 -16.51 -23.49
C LYS A 49 -4.18 -15.03 -23.71
N GLY A 50 -4.87 -14.74 -24.81
CA GLY A 50 -5.39 -13.42 -25.12
C GLY A 50 -4.29 -12.36 -25.23
N ARG A 51 -4.19 -11.48 -24.23
CA ARG A 51 -3.23 -10.36 -24.20
C ARG A 51 -1.88 -10.71 -23.61
N TYR A 52 -1.74 -11.87 -22.97
CA TYR A 52 -0.47 -12.29 -22.38
C TYR A 52 0.16 -13.37 -23.28
N THR A 53 1.07 -12.90 -24.13
CA THR A 53 1.81 -13.71 -25.10
C THR A 53 3.10 -14.24 -24.50
N GLN A 54 3.69 -15.23 -25.15
CA GLN A 54 4.97 -15.80 -24.75
C GLN A 54 6.09 -14.75 -24.71
N GLU A 55 6.16 -13.87 -25.71
CA GLU A 55 7.13 -12.75 -25.75
C GLU A 55 7.05 -11.86 -24.50
N ARG A 56 5.83 -11.60 -24.00
CA ARG A 56 5.63 -10.79 -22.80
C ARG A 56 6.05 -11.53 -21.54
N LYS A 57 5.88 -12.85 -21.49
CA LYS A 57 6.41 -13.68 -20.41
C LYS A 57 7.94 -13.63 -20.40
N GLU A 58 8.58 -13.83 -21.54
CA GLU A 58 10.04 -13.82 -21.66
C GLU A 58 10.65 -12.47 -21.22
N ILE A 59 10.02 -11.34 -21.57
CA ILE A 59 10.43 -10.01 -21.07
C ILE A 59 10.30 -9.91 -19.55
N ILE A 60 9.22 -10.42 -18.98
CA ILE A 60 9.01 -10.41 -17.53
C ILE A 60 10.04 -11.29 -16.84
N ASP A 61 10.28 -12.50 -17.34
CA ASP A 61 11.26 -13.44 -16.79
C ASP A 61 12.68 -12.84 -16.85
N GLN A 62 13.03 -12.14 -17.94
CA GLN A 62 14.31 -11.44 -18.06
C GLN A 62 14.45 -10.29 -17.05
N ASN A 63 13.37 -9.56 -16.78
CA ASN A 63 13.41 -8.44 -15.83
C ASN A 63 13.43 -8.88 -14.36
N HIS A 64 12.98 -10.11 -14.08
CA HIS A 64 12.90 -10.69 -12.74
C HIS A 64 13.82 -11.91 -12.59
N SER A 65 14.85 -12.03 -13.44
CA SER A 65 15.90 -13.01 -13.21
C SER A 65 16.56 -12.66 -11.87
N GLU A 66 16.52 -13.58 -10.91
CA GLU A 66 17.22 -13.41 -9.64
C GLU A 66 18.73 -13.43 -9.90
N ASP A 67 19.31 -12.24 -9.98
CA ASP A 67 20.70 -11.97 -9.59
C ASP A 67 20.76 -11.65 -8.10
#